data_AF-A0A4V1N2P0-F1
#
_entry.id   AF-A0A4V1N2P0-F1
#
_cell.length_a   1.000
_cell.length_b   1.000
_cell.length_c   1.000
_cell.angle_alpha   90.00
_cell.angle_beta   90.00
_cell.angle_gamma   90.00
#
_symmetry.space_group_name_H-M   'P 1'
#
loop_
_entity.id
_entity.type
_entity.pdbx_description
1 polymer ?
#
loop_
_entity_poly.entity_id
_entity_poly.type
_entity_poly.pdbx_seq_one_letter_code
_entity_poly.pdbx_strand_id
1 'polypeptide(L)'
;MKKHHEIESIQELEETNDTRTFGQRVADKVADFGGSWTFIISFMVFLLLWIAFNVFWLNNKGFDPYPFILLNLILSCIAALQAPIIMMSQNRQEAKDRERAEKDFIINLKAEQEIRVLQQKLDHILKHQHEELMAIQQQQLQMMEQLLRKKKE
;
A
#
# COMPACT_ATOMS: atom_id res chain seq x y z
N MET A 1 -7.62 0.39 27.04
CA MET A 1 -6.15 0.30 27.19
C MET A 1 -5.49 -0.81 26.39
N LYS A 2 -6.10 -2.00 26.18
CA LYS A 2 -5.48 -3.06 25.33
C LYS A 2 -5.29 -2.71 23.84
N LYS A 3 -6.20 -1.90 23.24
CA LYS A 3 -6.11 -1.47 21.83
C LYS A 3 -4.93 -0.53 21.51
N HIS A 4 -4.43 0.25 22.47
CA HIS A 4 -3.25 1.10 22.24
C HIS A 4 -1.95 0.29 22.21
N HIS A 5 -1.86 -0.76 23.03
CA HIS A 5 -0.69 -1.62 23.10
C HIS A 5 -0.50 -2.50 21.85
N GLU A 6 -1.60 -2.91 21.19
CA GLU A 6 -1.53 -3.60 19.89
C GLU A 6 -1.02 -2.68 18.77
N ILE A 7 -1.41 -1.40 18.76
CA ILE A 7 -1.01 -0.44 17.72
C ILE A 7 0.47 -0.05 17.88
N GLU A 8 0.94 0.14 19.11
CA GLU A 8 2.38 0.32 19.41
C GLU A 8 3.20 -0.88 18.96
N SER A 9 2.73 -2.10 19.23
CA SER A 9 3.46 -3.32 18.86
C SER A 9 3.59 -3.53 17.34
N ILE A 10 2.65 -3.01 16.54
CA ILE A 10 2.71 -3.07 15.07
C ILE A 10 3.65 -2.00 14.52
N GLN A 11 3.72 -0.81 15.13
CA GLN A 11 4.71 0.22 14.78
C GLN A 11 6.14 -0.21 15.14
N GLU A 12 6.32 -0.89 16.27
CA GLU A 12 7.63 -1.32 16.76
C GLU A 12 8.22 -2.47 15.90
N LEU A 13 7.38 -3.28 15.26
CA LEU A 13 7.81 -4.28 14.27
C LEU A 13 8.24 -3.68 12.91
N GLU A 14 7.81 -2.44 12.61
CA GLU A 14 8.14 -1.74 11.36
C GLU A 14 9.49 -0.99 11.46
N GLU A 15 9.90 -0.58 12.66
CA GLU A 15 11.16 0.15 12.90
C GLU A 15 12.40 -0.74 13.09
N THR A 16 12.27 -2.02 13.46
CA THR A 16 13.43 -2.85 13.83
C THR A 16 14.15 -3.59 12.69
N ASN A 17 13.81 -3.34 11.41
CA ASN A 17 14.41 -4.05 10.28
C ASN A 17 15.06 -3.14 9.23
N ASP A 18 15.67 -2.02 9.65
CA ASP A 18 16.60 -1.26 8.79
C ASP A 18 18.00 -1.90 8.78
N THR A 19 18.08 -3.20 8.48
CA THR A 19 19.32 -3.80 7.98
C THR A 19 19.36 -3.68 6.46
N ARG A 20 19.09 -2.49 5.92
CA ARG A 20 19.22 -2.25 4.48
C ARG A 20 20.70 -2.24 4.12
N THR A 21 21.13 -3.27 3.40
CA THR A 21 22.49 -3.36 2.85
C THR A 21 22.75 -2.16 1.93
N PHE A 22 24.01 -1.68 1.89
CA PHE A 22 24.41 -0.51 1.08
C PHE A 22 23.95 -0.61 -0.39
N GLY A 23 23.99 -1.82 -0.95
CA GLY A 23 23.50 -2.09 -2.31
C GLY A 23 22.00 -1.82 -2.50
N GLN A 24 21.15 -2.13 -1.51
CA GLN A 24 19.71 -1.87 -1.58
C GLN A 24 19.42 -0.36 -1.58
N ARG A 25 20.15 0.42 -0.76
CA ARG A 25 20.03 1.88 -0.70
C ARG A 25 20.49 2.57 -1.99
N VAL A 26 21.56 2.07 -2.61
CA VAL A 26 22.03 2.58 -3.91
C VAL A 26 21.05 2.19 -5.02
N ALA A 27 20.53 0.97 -5.03
CA ALA A 27 19.54 0.53 -6.01
C ALA A 27 18.22 1.30 -5.94
N ASP A 28 17.73 1.63 -4.73
CA ASP A 28 16.57 2.52 -4.53
C ASP A 28 16.83 3.90 -5.15
N LYS A 29 17.96 4.53 -4.82
CA LYS A 29 18.32 5.85 -5.38
C LYS A 29 18.51 5.84 -6.90
N VAL A 30 19.08 4.77 -7.47
CA VAL A 30 19.25 4.64 -8.92
C VAL A 30 17.91 4.42 -9.63
N ALA A 31 16.99 3.66 -9.03
CA ALA A 31 15.64 3.49 -9.58
C ALA A 31 14.86 4.81 -9.58
N ASP A 32 14.91 5.56 -8.47
CA ASP A 32 14.26 6.87 -8.36
C ASP A 32 14.87 7.90 -9.32
N PHE A 33 16.20 7.88 -9.48
CA PHE A 33 16.91 8.80 -10.37
C PHE A 33 16.72 8.45 -11.85
N GLY A 34 16.77 7.16 -12.20
CA GLY A 34 16.59 6.68 -13.56
C GLY A 34 15.18 6.89 -14.13
N GLY A 35 14.17 7.00 -13.27
CA GLY A 35 12.79 7.29 -13.66
C GLY A 35 12.43 8.79 -13.73
N SER A 36 13.34 9.70 -13.36
CA SER A 36 13.04 11.13 -13.32
C SER A 36 13.17 11.82 -14.68
N TRP A 37 12.22 12.70 -14.99
CA TRP A 37 12.27 13.59 -16.14
C TRP A 37 13.54 14.47 -16.17
N THR A 38 14.09 14.82 -15.01
CA THR A 38 15.32 15.61 -14.92
C THR A 38 16.55 14.85 -15.39
N PHE A 39 16.60 13.53 -15.18
CA PHE A 39 17.70 12.68 -15.65
C PHE A 39 17.70 12.58 -17.17
N ILE A 40 16.53 12.35 -17.77
CA ILE A 40 16.34 12.25 -19.22
C ILE A 40 16.81 13.54 -19.91
N ILE A 41 16.39 14.70 -19.40
CA ILE A 41 16.77 16.00 -19.96
C ILE A 41 18.28 16.25 -19.81
N SER A 42 18.86 15.98 -18.64
CA SER A 42 20.30 16.14 -18.41
C SER A 42 21.14 15.22 -19.31
N PHE A 43 20.69 13.98 -19.52
CA PHE A 43 21.36 13.01 -20.38
C PHE A 43 21.32 13.44 -21.85
N MET A 44 20.18 13.96 -22.32
CA MET A 44 20.05 14.52 -23.66
C MET A 44 20.98 15.73 -23.88
N VAL A 45 21.05 16.65 -22.91
CA VAL A 45 21.97 17.79 -22.98
C VAL A 45 23.43 17.34 -23.02
N PHE A 46 23.81 16.38 -22.19
CA PHE A 46 25.16 15.80 -22.20
C PHE A 46 25.51 15.19 -23.56
N LEU A 47 24.58 14.44 -24.16
CA LEU A 47 24.77 13.79 -25.46
C LEU A 47 24.94 14.83 -26.58
N LEU A 48 24.12 15.88 -26.58
CA LEU A 48 24.25 17.01 -27.51
C LEU A 48 25.59 17.75 -27.35
N LEU A 49 26.03 17.98 -26.11
CA LEU A 49 27.32 18.62 -25.83
C LEU A 49 28.49 17.74 -26.31
N TRP A 50 28.41 16.42 -26.12
CA TRP A 50 29.44 15.48 -26.59
C TRP A 50 29.56 15.47 -28.11
N ILE A 51 28.43 15.46 -28.82
CA ILE A 51 28.39 15.56 -30.29
C ILE A 51 28.96 16.91 -30.72
N ALA A 52 28.51 18.03 -30.12
CA ALA A 52 28.98 19.36 -30.46
C ALA A 52 30.49 19.50 -30.24
N PHE A 53 31.02 18.97 -29.13
CA PHE A 53 32.45 18.98 -28.84
C PHE A 53 33.27 18.20 -29.88
N ASN A 54 32.84 16.97 -30.24
CA ASN A 54 33.57 16.17 -31.23
C ASN A 54 33.50 16.75 -32.65
N VAL A 55 32.36 17.34 -33.04
CA VAL A 55 32.16 17.92 -34.38
C VAL A 55 32.85 19.27 -34.54
N PHE A 56 32.64 20.21 -33.61
CA PHE A 56 33.13 21.59 -33.75
C PHE A 56 34.59 21.77 -33.31
N TRP A 57 35.05 21.07 -32.27
CA TRP A 57 36.40 21.29 -31.71
C TRP A 57 37.47 20.41 -32.38
N LEU A 58 37.08 19.22 -32.85
CA LEU A 58 38.03 18.18 -33.30
C LEU A 58 38.00 17.91 -34.82
N ASN A 59 37.13 18.58 -35.58
CA ASN A 59 37.05 18.58 -37.04
C ASN A 59 37.19 17.18 -37.67
N ASN A 60 36.53 16.18 -37.07
CA ASN A 60 36.52 14.77 -37.50
C ASN A 60 37.86 14.00 -37.39
N LYS A 61 38.89 14.56 -36.73
CA LYS A 61 40.13 13.85 -36.32
C LYS A 61 40.15 13.50 -34.82
N GLY A 62 38.99 13.60 -34.19
CA GLY A 62 38.81 13.52 -32.76
C GLY A 62 38.86 12.13 -32.14
N PHE A 63 38.63 12.10 -30.83
CA PHE A 63 38.55 10.89 -30.01
C PHE A 63 37.36 9.98 -30.41
N ASP A 64 36.27 10.55 -30.94
CA ASP A 64 35.12 9.81 -31.49
C ASP A 64 34.63 10.43 -32.83
N PRO A 65 35.29 10.13 -33.96
CA PRO A 65 34.89 10.62 -35.28
C PRO A 65 33.54 10.03 -35.73
N TYR A 66 32.83 10.74 -36.61
CA TYR A 66 31.61 10.21 -37.24
C TYR A 66 31.93 8.85 -37.90
N PRO A 67 31.25 7.73 -37.53
CA PRO A 67 29.87 7.62 -37.02
C PRO A 67 29.67 7.41 -35.50
N PHE A 68 30.57 7.91 -34.63
CA PHE A 68 30.47 7.85 -33.15
C PHE A 68 30.41 6.42 -32.55
N ILE A 69 31.43 5.61 -32.83
CA ILE A 69 31.46 4.19 -32.42
C ILE A 69 31.50 4.02 -30.89
N LEU A 70 32.17 4.91 -30.17
CA LEU A 70 32.30 4.81 -28.71
C LEU A 70 30.99 5.16 -28.02
N LEU A 71 30.33 6.23 -28.47
CA LEU A 71 29.02 6.62 -27.95
C LEU A 71 27.98 5.51 -28.20
N ASN A 72 27.99 4.92 -29.39
CA ASN A 72 27.12 3.80 -29.74
C ASN A 72 27.35 2.58 -28.82
N LEU A 73 28.62 2.24 -28.54
CA LEU A 73 28.97 1.12 -27.66
C LEU A 73 28.48 1.36 -26.22
N ILE A 74 28.70 2.56 -25.67
CA ILE A 74 28.28 2.91 -24.31
C ILE A 74 26.75 2.89 -24.19
N LEU A 75 26.03 3.51 -25.14
CA LEU A 75 24.57 3.50 -25.13
C LEU A 75 24.00 2.08 -25.21
N SER A 76 24.58 1.23 -26.06
CA SER A 76 24.16 -0.17 -26.20
C SER A 76 24.36 -0.96 -24.90
N CYS A 77 25.47 -0.73 -24.20
CA CYS A 77 25.74 -1.34 -22.91
C CYS A 77 24.76 -0.89 -21.83
N ILE A 78 24.48 0.43 -21.75
CA ILE A 78 23.49 0.98 -20.81
C ILE A 78 22.11 0.39 -21.08
N ALA A 79 21.68 0.37 -22.35
CA ALA A 79 20.38 -0.18 -22.75
C ALA A 79 20.25 -1.68 -22.40
N ALA A 80 21.31 -2.47 -22.59
CA ALA A 80 21.31 -3.90 -22.22
C ALA A 80 21.10 -4.12 -20.71
N LEU A 81 21.62 -3.22 -19.87
CA LEU A 81 21.47 -3.29 -18.41
C LEU A 81 20.13 -2.72 -17.90
N GLN A 82 19.38 -1.97 -18.72
CA GLN A 82 18.12 -1.37 -18.30
C GLN A 82 17.05 -2.41 -17.96
N ALA A 83 16.82 -3.41 -18.82
CA ALA A 83 15.74 -4.37 -18.61
C ALA A 83 15.88 -5.19 -17.31
N PRO A 84 17.05 -5.72 -16.92
CA PRO A 84 17.24 -6.38 -15.63
C PRO A 84 17.07 -5.44 -14.43
N ILE A 85 17.56 -4.19 -14.50
CA ILE A 85 17.40 -3.21 -13.42
C ILE A 85 15.93 -2.88 -13.23
N ILE A 86 15.20 -2.65 -14.31
CA ILE A 86 13.75 -2.42 -14.29
C ILE A 86 13.05 -3.65 -13.69
N MET A 87 13.37 -4.87 -14.12
CA MET A 87 12.79 -6.10 -13.59
C MET A 87 13.10 -6.30 -12.11
N MET A 88 14.31 -5.99 -11.64
CA MET A 88 14.65 -6.03 -10.21
C MET A 88 13.85 -5.00 -9.40
N SER A 89 13.66 -3.79 -9.95
CA SER A 89 12.86 -2.76 -9.30
C SER A 89 11.37 -3.15 -9.23
N GLN A 90 10.85 -3.76 -10.30
CA GLN A 90 9.50 -4.32 -10.38
C GLN A 90 9.30 -5.46 -9.38
N ASN A 91 10.15 -6.49 -9.39
CA ASN A 91 10.08 -7.61 -8.44
C ASN A 91 10.06 -7.13 -6.97
N ARG A 92 10.84 -6.08 -6.65
CA ARG A 92 10.85 -5.49 -5.31
C ARG A 92 9.56 -4.75 -5.00
N GLN A 93 8.98 -4.03 -5.95
CA GLN A 93 7.72 -3.32 -5.76
C GLN A 93 6.56 -4.31 -5.61
N GLU A 94 6.51 -5.35 -6.45
CA GLU A 94 5.50 -6.42 -6.36
C GLU A 94 5.53 -7.16 -5.02
N ALA A 95 6.73 -7.41 -4.47
CA ALA A 95 6.86 -8.02 -3.15
C ALA A 95 6.24 -7.16 -2.04
N LYS A 96 6.48 -5.83 -2.07
CA LYS A 96 5.88 -4.87 -1.13
C LYS A 96 4.36 -4.78 -1.32
N ASP A 97 3.90 -4.75 -2.56
CA ASP A 97 2.48 -4.66 -2.89
C ASP A 97 1.73 -5.92 -2.43
N ARG A 98 2.36 -7.10 -2.58
CA ARG A 98 1.82 -8.36 -2.06
C ARG A 98 1.71 -8.36 -0.53
N GLU A 99 2.75 -7.92 0.18
CA GLU A 99 2.72 -7.82 1.64
C GLU A 99 1.61 -6.87 2.11
N ARG A 100 1.45 -5.72 1.43
CA ARG A 100 0.36 -4.78 1.71
C ARG A 100 -1.01 -5.43 1.49
N ALA A 101 -1.21 -6.14 0.38
CA ALA A 101 -2.46 -6.83 0.09
C ALA A 101 -2.80 -7.92 1.13
N GLU A 102 -1.79 -8.68 1.60
CA GLU A 102 -1.98 -9.67 2.66
C GLU A 102 -2.40 -9.01 3.99
N LYS A 103 -1.80 -7.88 4.36
CA LYS A 103 -2.19 -7.10 5.55
C LYS A 103 -3.62 -6.55 5.43
N ASP A 104 -3.97 -5.97 4.28
CA ASP A 104 -5.31 -5.43 4.02
C ASP A 104 -6.38 -6.52 4.11
N PHE A 105 -6.08 -7.72 3.58
CA PHE A 105 -6.96 -8.88 3.68
C PHE A 105 -7.24 -9.28 5.14
N ILE A 106 -6.20 -9.35 5.97
CA ILE A 106 -6.34 -9.70 7.39
C ILE A 106 -7.16 -8.64 8.15
N ILE A 107 -6.93 -7.36 7.86
CA ILE A 107 -7.72 -6.26 8.45
C ILE A 107 -9.19 -6.39 8.08
N ASN A 108 -9.48 -6.69 6.81
CA ASN A 108 -10.85 -6.86 6.34
C ASN A 108 -11.54 -8.07 6.99
N LEU A 109 -10.85 -9.19 7.14
CA LEU A 109 -11.36 -10.35 7.87
C LEU A 109 -11.67 -10.01 9.34
N LYS A 110 -10.78 -9.27 10.01
CA LYS A 110 -11.01 -8.83 11.39
C LYS A 110 -12.22 -7.90 11.48
N ALA A 111 -12.37 -6.97 10.53
CA ALA A 111 -13.54 -6.09 10.46
C ALA A 111 -14.83 -6.88 10.26
N GLU A 112 -14.85 -7.90 9.38
CA GLU A 112 -16.01 -8.77 9.19
C GLU A 112 -16.39 -9.51 10.50
N GLN A 113 -15.39 -10.04 11.22
CA GLN A 113 -15.61 -10.68 12.52
C GLN A 113 -16.17 -9.70 13.56
N GLU A 114 -15.63 -8.49 13.65
CA GLU A 114 -16.12 -7.45 14.57
C GLU A 114 -17.58 -7.07 14.24
N ILE A 115 -17.93 -6.92 12.96
CA ILE A 115 -19.31 -6.67 12.52
C ILE A 115 -20.24 -7.82 12.92
N ARG A 116 -19.81 -9.07 12.72
CA ARG A 116 -20.61 -10.24 13.10
C ARG A 116 -20.88 -10.29 14.61
N VAL A 117 -19.88 -9.96 15.42
CA VAL A 117 -20.04 -9.87 16.88
C VAL A 117 -21.00 -8.74 17.26
N LEU A 118 -20.93 -7.59 16.59
CA LEU A 118 -21.87 -6.49 16.80
C LEU A 118 -23.31 -6.90 16.45
N GLN A 119 -23.52 -7.61 15.34
CA GLN A 119 -24.83 -8.15 14.96
C GLN A 119 -25.38 -9.10 16.03
N GLN A 120 -24.58 -10.04 16.52
CA GLN A 120 -24.99 -10.95 17.59
C GLN A 120 -25.39 -10.23 18.87
N LYS A 121 -24.66 -9.18 19.26
CA LYS A 121 -25.03 -8.35 20.42
C LYS A 121 -26.32 -7.59 20.19
N LEU A 122 -26.51 -7.04 18.99
CA LEU A 122 -27.74 -6.34 18.63
C LEU A 122 -28.95 -7.27 18.68
N ASP A 123 -28.83 -8.45 18.09
CA ASP A 123 -29.88 -9.48 18.12
C ASP A 123 -30.22 -9.90 19.56
N HIS A 124 -29.19 -10.06 20.40
CA HIS A 124 -29.38 -10.38 21.81
C HIS A 124 -30.16 -9.29 22.56
N ILE A 125 -29.80 -8.02 22.36
CA ILE A 125 -30.49 -6.88 22.98
C ILE A 125 -31.94 -6.78 22.45
N LEU A 126 -32.14 -6.90 21.14
CA LEU A 126 -33.47 -6.83 20.53
C LEU A 126 -34.38 -7.95 21.04
N LYS A 127 -33.85 -9.16 21.21
CA LYS A 127 -34.60 -10.28 21.78
C LYS A 127 -35.04 -10.00 23.22
N HIS A 128 -34.13 -9.50 24.06
CA HIS A 128 -34.45 -9.14 25.44
C HIS A 128 -35.52 -8.05 25.52
N GLN A 129 -35.39 -6.99 24.71
CA GLN A 129 -36.38 -5.91 24.63
C GLN A 129 -37.75 -6.44 24.18
N HIS A 130 -37.79 -7.39 23.24
CA HIS A 130 -39.02 -8.01 22.79
C HIS A 130 -39.70 -8.83 23.89
N GLU A 131 -38.93 -9.65 24.61
CA GLU A 131 -39.44 -10.44 25.75
C GLU A 131 -40.02 -9.54 26.85
N GLU A 132 -39.34 -8.44 27.20
CA GLU A 132 -39.84 -7.45 28.16
C GLU A 132 -41.15 -6.79 27.69
N LEU A 133 -41.23 -6.40 26.42
CA LEU A 133 -42.43 -5.78 25.85
C LEU A 133 -43.63 -6.73 25.92
N MET A 134 -43.43 -8.02 25.60
CA MET A 134 -44.46 -9.05 25.67
C MET A 134 -44.94 -9.28 27.11
N ALA A 135 -44.02 -9.29 28.08
CA ALA A 135 -44.36 -9.41 29.50
C ALA A 135 -45.23 -8.22 29.97
N ILE A 136 -44.87 -6.99 29.59
CA ILE A 136 -45.66 -5.79 29.90
C ILE A 136 -47.05 -5.87 29.26
N GLN A 137 -47.16 -6.29 28.00
CA GLN A 137 -48.46 -6.45 27.32
C GLN A 137 -49.34 -7.49 28.01
N GLN A 138 -48.78 -8.64 28.42
CA GLN A 138 -49.52 -9.66 29.15
C GLN A 138 -50.03 -9.15 30.50
N GLN A 139 -49.20 -8.41 31.22
CA GLN A 139 -49.59 -7.82 32.51
C GLN A 139 -50.74 -6.81 32.34
N GLN A 140 -50.72 -5.99 31.28
CA GLN A 140 -51.82 -5.07 30.98
C GLN A 140 -53.13 -5.82 30.65
N LEU A 141 -53.05 -6.91 29.88
CA LEU A 141 -54.20 -7.77 29.56
C LEU A 141 -54.82 -8.39 30.81
N GLN A 142 -54.00 -8.95 31.70
CA GLN A 142 -54.46 -9.51 32.96
C GLN A 142 -55.11 -8.46 33.86
N MET A 143 -54.54 -7.26 33.94
CA MET A 143 -55.13 -6.15 34.70
C MET A 143 -56.49 -5.75 34.14
N MET A 144 -56.62 -5.67 32.81
CA MET A 144 -57.89 -5.36 32.14
C MET A 144 -58.95 -6.43 32.43
N GLU A 145 -58.56 -7.70 32.40
CA GLU A 145 -59.44 -8.84 32.72
C GLU A 145 -59.92 -8.77 34.18
N GLN A 146 -59.02 -8.48 35.13
CA GLN A 146 -59.38 -8.31 36.54
C GLN A 146 -60.36 -7.15 36.76
N LEU A 147 -60.17 -6.01 36.09
CA LEU A 147 -61.09 -4.87 36.16
C LEU A 147 -62.47 -5.21 35.60
N LEU A 148 -62.52 -5.90 34.44
CA LEU A 148 -63.77 -6.37 33.86
C LEU A 148 -64.50 -7.34 34.78
N ARG A 149 -63.76 -8.22 35.46
CA ARG A 149 -64.30 -9.20 36.41
C ARG A 149 -64.87 -8.51 37.66
N LYS A 150 -64.15 -7.57 38.26
CA LYS A 150 -64.62 -6.76 39.41
C LYS A 150 -65.87 -5.94 39.12
N LYS A 151 -66.05 -5.47 37.87
CA LYS A 151 -67.24 -4.70 37.47
C LYS A 151 -68.48 -5.59 37.31
N LYS A 152 -68.30 -6.91 37.20
CA LYS A 152 -69.37 -7.89 36.95
C LYS A 152 -69.92 -8.51 38.25
N GLU A 153 -69.21 -8.33 39.36
CA GLU A 153 -69.63 -8.65 40.74
C GLU A 153 -70.29 -7.43 41.40
#